data_AF-A0A6P3C7N9-F1
#
_entry.id   AF-A0A6P3C7N9-F1
#
_cell.length_a   1.000
_cell.length_b   1.000
_cell.length_c   1.000
_cell.angle_alpha   90.00
_cell.angle_beta   90.00
_cell.angle_gamma   90.00
#
_symmetry.space_group_name_H-M   'P 1'
#
loop_
_entity.id
_entity.type
_entity.pdbx_description
1 polymer ?
#
loop_
_entity_poly.entity_id
_entity_poly.type
_entity_poly.pdbx_seq_one_letter_code
_entity_poly.pdbx_strand_id
1 'polypeptide(L)'
;MGLDWNPLGKAKPAAEEEFYCRLGQLGTANDWMQPVPFTFAPIDNARQEEVRQRFFEIQISPYETLRPPRVGYDPEADNWIRSRYEGAPNKPPTIEEWVRSFHGYWVMALLPDSDGLPFYSNASLGGEWERWSFRAQFLRDCEDALGERLFDEAWLNHLPDQLADYGRRLMNCASSYAETHGVAHVLNMRAYPADNQELGPVEGGPAYKAHIIASAARWALFWSARGHGMHADY
;
A
#
# COMPACT_ATOMS: atom_id res chain seq x y z
N MET A 1 16.89 -4.67 -0.24
CA MET A 1 15.62 -5.23 -0.74
C MET A 1 14.92 -5.87 0.44
N GLY A 2 13.61 -5.69 0.55
CA GLY A 2 12.81 -6.10 1.69
C GLY A 2 11.33 -5.96 1.35
N LEU A 3 10.46 -6.59 2.14
CA LEU A 3 9.05 -6.77 1.81
C LEU A 3 8.22 -5.48 1.92
N ASP A 4 7.49 -5.18 0.86
CA ASP A 4 6.50 -4.11 0.74
C ASP A 4 5.15 -4.69 0.29
N TRP A 5 4.07 -4.12 0.82
CA TRP A 5 2.71 -4.43 0.41
C TRP A 5 2.11 -3.26 -0.36
N ASN A 6 1.76 -3.54 -1.61
CA ASN A 6 1.15 -2.57 -2.50
C ASN A 6 -0.30 -2.97 -2.78
N PRO A 7 -1.26 -2.03 -2.79
CA PRO A 7 -2.63 -2.38 -3.13
C PRO A 7 -2.72 -2.78 -4.62
N LEU A 8 -3.40 -3.89 -4.92
CA LEU A 8 -3.70 -4.27 -6.29
C LEU A 8 -4.88 -3.45 -6.82
N GLY A 9 -4.89 -3.11 -8.11
CA GLY A 9 -6.10 -2.58 -8.74
C GLY A 9 -7.27 -3.54 -8.61
N LYS A 10 -8.48 -3.01 -8.75
CA LYS A 10 -9.72 -3.80 -8.72
C LYS A 10 -10.40 -3.79 -10.08
N ALA A 11 -11.16 -4.82 -10.40
CA ALA A 11 -11.90 -4.85 -11.66
C ALA A 11 -12.88 -3.65 -11.78
N LYS A 12 -13.02 -3.11 -13.00
CA LYS A 12 -14.17 -2.27 -13.36
C LYS A 12 -15.44 -3.12 -13.34
N PRO A 13 -16.61 -2.51 -13.05
CA PRO A 13 -17.89 -3.20 -13.15
C PRO A 13 -18.06 -3.87 -14.51
N ALA A 14 -18.51 -5.14 -14.52
CA ALA A 14 -18.69 -5.99 -15.70
C ALA A 14 -17.39 -6.45 -16.40
N ALA A 15 -16.22 -6.21 -15.80
CA ALA A 15 -14.93 -6.71 -16.28
C ALA A 15 -14.27 -7.68 -15.29
N GLU A 16 -15.01 -8.19 -14.29
CA GLU A 16 -14.47 -9.01 -13.20
C GLU A 16 -13.85 -10.31 -13.71
N GLU A 17 -14.55 -11.05 -14.56
CA GLU A 17 -14.05 -12.29 -15.14
C GLU A 17 -12.78 -12.03 -15.98
N GLU A 18 -12.83 -11.03 -16.86
CA GLU A 18 -11.67 -10.65 -17.68
C GLU A 18 -10.48 -10.24 -16.80
N PHE A 19 -10.73 -9.44 -15.75
CA PHE A 19 -9.70 -8.99 -14.82
C PHE A 19 -8.95 -10.17 -14.19
N TYR A 20 -9.66 -11.16 -13.64
CA TYR A 20 -9.02 -12.32 -13.03
C TYR A 20 -8.34 -13.23 -14.06
N CYS A 21 -8.90 -13.36 -15.26
CA CYS A 21 -8.24 -14.07 -16.35
C CYS A 21 -6.92 -13.40 -16.76
N ARG A 22 -6.88 -12.08 -16.89
CA ARG A 22 -5.64 -11.34 -17.22
C ARG A 22 -4.65 -11.40 -16.06
N LEU A 23 -5.13 -11.29 -14.83
CA LEU A 23 -4.31 -11.39 -13.63
C LEU A 23 -3.57 -12.74 -13.56
N GLY A 24 -4.25 -13.85 -13.89
CA GLY A 24 -3.64 -15.18 -14.02
C GLY A 24 -2.85 -15.42 -15.31
N GLN A 25 -2.85 -14.49 -16.27
CA GLN A 25 -1.96 -14.50 -17.44
C GLN A 25 -0.67 -13.71 -17.17
N LEU A 26 -0.75 -12.72 -16.28
CA LEU A 26 0.37 -11.88 -15.85
C LEU A 26 1.29 -12.55 -14.82
N GLY A 27 0.86 -13.68 -14.25
CA GLY A 27 1.69 -14.55 -13.41
C GLY A 27 1.18 -15.99 -13.45
N THR A 28 2.03 -16.95 -13.09
CA THR A 28 1.65 -18.36 -12.91
C THR A 28 0.95 -18.56 -11.56
N ALA A 29 0.16 -19.62 -11.38
CA ALA A 29 -0.40 -19.96 -10.07
C ALA A 29 0.68 -20.11 -8.97
N ASN A 30 1.92 -20.48 -9.35
CA ASN A 30 3.05 -20.48 -8.43
C ASN A 30 3.52 -19.06 -8.08
N ASP A 31 3.48 -18.09 -8.99
CA ASP A 31 3.82 -16.68 -8.74
C ASP A 31 2.84 -16.00 -7.76
N TRP A 32 1.63 -16.57 -7.62
CA TRP A 32 0.62 -16.14 -6.66
C TRP A 32 0.74 -16.82 -5.28
N MET A 33 1.43 -17.96 -5.20
CA MET A 33 1.53 -18.81 -4.02
C MET A 33 2.97 -19.02 -3.51
N GLN A 34 3.96 -18.32 -4.07
CA GLN A 34 5.36 -18.44 -3.70
C GLN A 34 5.95 -17.05 -3.43
N PRO A 35 6.98 -16.96 -2.57
CA PRO A 35 7.80 -15.78 -2.47
C PRO A 35 8.67 -15.63 -3.75
N VAL A 36 8.14 -15.09 -4.85
CA VAL A 36 8.89 -14.73 -6.06
C VAL A 36 8.63 -13.26 -6.43
N PRO A 37 9.67 -12.48 -6.79
CA PRO A 37 9.48 -11.15 -7.35
C PRO A 37 8.57 -11.25 -8.58
N PHE A 38 7.60 -10.34 -8.69
CA PHE A 38 6.64 -10.24 -9.79
C PHE A 38 7.36 -9.84 -11.08
N THR A 39 8.12 -10.78 -11.63
CA THR A 39 8.79 -10.68 -12.92
C THR A 39 7.92 -11.43 -13.90
N PHE A 40 7.22 -10.68 -14.75
CA PHE A 40 6.43 -11.27 -15.84
C PHE A 40 7.30 -12.29 -16.57
N ALA A 41 6.88 -13.56 -16.57
CA ALA A 41 7.64 -14.65 -17.19
C ALA A 41 7.97 -14.31 -18.65
N PRO A 42 9.13 -14.66 -19.21
CA PRO A 42 9.48 -14.30 -20.58
C PRO A 42 8.67 -15.15 -21.57
N ILE A 43 7.48 -14.68 -21.94
CA ILE A 43 6.69 -15.13 -23.08
C ILE A 43 6.55 -13.93 -24.01
N ASP A 44 6.79 -14.14 -25.31
CA ASP A 44 6.70 -13.18 -26.42
C ASP A 44 6.22 -11.77 -26.03
N ASN A 45 7.17 -10.83 -25.94
CA ASN A 45 7.03 -9.52 -25.29
C ASN A 45 5.80 -8.72 -25.77
N ALA A 46 5.40 -8.88 -27.04
CA ALA A 46 4.24 -8.16 -27.59
C ALA A 46 2.91 -8.63 -26.99
N ARG A 47 2.73 -9.94 -26.81
CA ARG A 47 1.50 -10.51 -26.22
C ARG A 47 1.41 -10.19 -24.73
N GLN A 48 2.52 -10.17 -24.02
CA GLN A 48 2.53 -9.73 -22.63
C GLN A 48 2.20 -8.26 -22.48
N GLU A 49 2.71 -7.40 -23.37
CA GLU A 49 2.38 -5.98 -23.31
C GLU A 49 0.90 -5.73 -23.61
N GLU A 50 0.30 -6.46 -24.55
CA GLU A 50 -1.14 -6.41 -24.79
C GLU A 50 -1.96 -6.84 -23.56
N VAL A 51 -1.59 -7.96 -22.92
CA VAL A 51 -2.25 -8.43 -21.70
C VAL A 51 -2.09 -7.42 -20.57
N ARG A 52 -0.89 -6.83 -20.42
CA ARG A 52 -0.57 -5.81 -19.40
C ARG A 52 -1.39 -4.54 -19.63
N GLN A 53 -1.39 -4.01 -20.85
CA GLN A 53 -2.16 -2.84 -21.21
C GLN A 53 -3.64 -3.08 -20.97
N ARG A 54 -4.17 -4.22 -21.43
CA ARG A 54 -5.58 -4.57 -21.23
C ARG A 54 -5.92 -4.72 -19.75
N PHE A 55 -5.04 -5.31 -18.95
CA PHE A 55 -5.20 -5.42 -17.50
C PHE A 55 -5.27 -4.05 -16.82
N PHE A 56 -4.47 -3.08 -17.25
CA PHE A 56 -4.55 -1.71 -16.75
C PHE A 56 -5.80 -0.96 -17.25
N GLU A 57 -6.28 -1.24 -18.45
CA GLU A 57 -7.51 -0.64 -18.99
C GLU A 57 -8.79 -1.11 -18.26
N ILE A 58 -8.83 -2.36 -17.81
CA ILE A 58 -10.02 -2.96 -17.19
C ILE A 58 -10.03 -2.87 -15.66
N GLN A 59 -8.98 -2.29 -15.06
CA GLN A 59 -8.91 -2.09 -13.62
C GLN A 59 -9.22 -0.63 -13.23
N ILE A 60 -9.62 -0.46 -11.98
CA ILE A 60 -9.65 0.80 -11.25
C ILE A 60 -8.41 0.80 -10.37
N SER A 61 -7.55 1.80 -10.55
CA SER A 61 -6.36 1.95 -9.71
C SER A 61 -6.75 2.16 -8.24
N PRO A 62 -5.94 1.67 -7.27
CA PRO A 62 -6.13 1.98 -5.85
C PRO A 62 -6.21 3.49 -5.57
N TYR A 63 -5.49 4.30 -6.34
CA TYR A 63 -5.45 5.75 -6.14
C TYR A 63 -6.77 6.41 -6.53
N GLU A 64 -7.46 5.90 -7.56
CA GLU A 64 -8.77 6.41 -7.97
C GLU A 64 -9.81 6.23 -6.87
N THR A 65 -9.71 5.15 -6.07
CA THR A 65 -10.67 4.89 -4.99
C THR A 65 -10.44 5.74 -3.76
N LEU A 66 -9.24 6.33 -3.61
CA LEU A 66 -8.92 7.33 -2.61
C LEU A 66 -9.45 8.73 -2.96
N ARG A 67 -9.78 8.96 -4.23
CA ARG A 67 -10.29 10.25 -4.76
C ARG A 67 -9.39 11.45 -4.38
N PRO A 68 -8.08 11.39 -4.64
CA PRO A 68 -7.19 12.51 -4.41
C PRO A 68 -7.60 13.72 -5.27
N PRO A 69 -7.35 14.95 -4.80
CA PRO A 69 -7.49 16.15 -5.61
C PRO A 69 -6.62 16.08 -6.88
N ARG A 70 -7.09 16.63 -7.99
CA ARG A 70 -6.45 16.52 -9.30
C ARG A 70 -6.12 17.88 -9.88
N VAL A 71 -4.89 18.04 -10.35
CA VAL A 71 -4.42 19.28 -10.99
C VAL A 71 -5.23 19.54 -12.26
N GLY A 72 -5.69 20.78 -12.44
CA GLY A 72 -6.58 21.21 -13.51
C GLY A 72 -8.08 20.97 -13.27
N TYR A 73 -8.43 20.26 -12.19
CA TYR A 73 -9.82 19.99 -11.81
C TYR A 73 -10.17 20.58 -10.43
N ASP A 74 -9.25 20.47 -9.47
CA ASP A 74 -9.47 20.87 -8.08
C ASP A 74 -8.54 22.04 -7.69
N PRO A 75 -9.08 23.17 -7.18
CA PRO A 75 -8.27 24.35 -6.87
C PRO A 75 -7.15 24.11 -5.85
N GLU A 76 -7.36 23.20 -4.90
CA GLU A 76 -6.35 22.84 -3.90
C GLU A 76 -5.16 22.08 -4.48
N ALA A 77 -5.40 21.22 -5.48
CA ALA A 77 -4.34 20.52 -6.23
C ALA A 77 -3.51 21.51 -7.06
N ASP A 78 -4.17 22.45 -7.73
CA ASP A 78 -3.51 23.53 -8.48
C ASP A 78 -2.62 24.37 -7.55
N ASN A 79 -3.13 24.74 -6.38
CA ASN A 79 -2.36 25.54 -5.43
C ASN A 79 -1.17 24.76 -4.86
N TRP A 80 -1.34 23.46 -4.60
CA TRP A 80 -0.26 22.59 -4.15
C TRP A 80 0.85 22.47 -5.20
N ILE A 81 0.52 22.26 -6.48
CA ILE A 81 1.56 22.16 -7.52
C ILE A 81 2.23 23.52 -7.77
N ARG A 82 1.47 24.62 -7.71
CA ARG A 82 2.02 25.99 -7.76
C ARG A 82 3.04 26.25 -6.65
N SER A 83 2.76 25.83 -5.41
CA SER A 83 3.67 26.07 -4.28
C SER A 83 5.00 25.31 -4.41
N ARG A 84 5.09 24.29 -5.27
CA ARG A 84 6.31 23.52 -5.55
C ARG A 84 7.15 24.12 -6.69
N TYR A 85 6.62 25.07 -7.44
CA TYR A 85 7.28 25.64 -8.62
C TYR A 85 8.67 26.21 -8.31
N GLU A 86 8.82 26.98 -7.24
CA GLU A 86 10.11 27.63 -6.94
C GLU A 86 11.25 26.66 -6.64
N GLY A 87 10.95 25.52 -6.03
CA GLY A 87 11.93 24.49 -5.69
C GLY A 87 12.10 23.38 -6.74
N ALA A 88 11.38 23.44 -7.85
CA ALA A 88 11.36 22.37 -8.83
C ALA A 88 12.62 22.38 -9.72
N PRO A 89 13.32 21.25 -9.87
CA PRO A 89 14.39 21.14 -10.87
C PRO A 89 13.78 21.16 -12.27
N ASN A 90 14.45 21.83 -13.21
CA ASN A 90 14.04 21.90 -14.62
C ASN A 90 12.60 22.43 -14.86
N LYS A 91 12.15 23.39 -14.04
CA LYS A 91 10.83 24.01 -14.20
C LYS A 91 10.72 24.81 -15.52
N PRO A 92 9.54 24.86 -16.16
CA PRO A 92 9.30 25.71 -17.31
C PRO A 92 9.38 27.20 -16.93
N PRO A 93 9.44 28.14 -17.90
CA PRO A 93 9.58 29.57 -17.62
C PRO A 93 8.44 30.20 -16.80
N THR A 94 7.23 29.65 -16.88
CA THR A 94 6.04 30.19 -16.22
C THR A 94 5.36 29.18 -15.30
N ILE A 95 4.72 29.70 -14.25
CA ILE A 95 3.96 28.87 -13.30
C ILE A 95 2.71 28.26 -13.96
N GLU A 96 2.13 28.94 -14.96
CA GLU A 96 0.99 28.45 -15.72
C GLU A 96 1.36 27.25 -16.61
N GLU A 97 2.53 27.29 -17.26
CA GLU A 97 3.06 26.14 -18.01
C GLU A 97 3.39 24.98 -17.08
N TRP A 98 3.90 25.27 -15.88
CA TRP A 98 4.13 24.26 -14.84
C TRP A 98 2.82 23.59 -14.43
N VAL A 99 1.80 24.34 -14.00
CA VAL A 99 0.50 23.75 -13.65
C VAL A 99 -0.08 22.93 -14.80
N ARG A 100 0.03 23.43 -16.04
CA ARG A 100 -0.45 22.73 -17.23
C ARG A 100 0.29 21.41 -17.50
N SER A 101 1.60 21.33 -17.23
CA SER A 101 2.36 20.08 -17.42
C SER A 101 1.95 18.97 -16.45
N PHE A 102 1.24 19.31 -15.37
CA PHE A 102 0.68 18.36 -14.41
C PHE A 102 -0.83 18.15 -14.57
N HIS A 103 -1.48 18.64 -15.63
CA HIS A 103 -2.93 18.48 -15.79
C HIS A 103 -3.37 17.00 -15.71
N GLY A 104 -4.29 16.68 -14.80
CA GLY A 104 -4.76 15.32 -14.53
C GLY A 104 -3.95 14.56 -13.46
N TYR A 105 -2.84 15.12 -12.98
CA TYR A 105 -2.03 14.53 -11.90
C TYR A 105 -2.81 14.46 -10.58
N TRP A 106 -2.74 13.29 -9.93
CA TRP A 106 -3.34 13.03 -8.63
C TRP A 106 -2.43 13.46 -7.48
N VAL A 107 -2.88 14.42 -6.67
CA VAL A 107 -2.09 14.97 -5.57
C VAL A 107 -2.35 14.19 -4.28
N MET A 108 -1.67 13.05 -4.15
CA MET A 108 -1.78 12.15 -3.00
C MET A 108 -1.37 12.81 -1.67
N ALA A 109 -0.49 13.80 -1.72
CA ALA A 109 -0.03 14.55 -0.55
C ALA A 109 -1.14 15.38 0.12
N LEU A 110 -2.26 15.64 -0.56
CA LEU A 110 -3.42 16.36 -0.02
C LEU A 110 -4.45 15.42 0.62
N LEU A 111 -4.30 14.11 0.49
CA LEU A 111 -5.21 13.18 1.14
C LEU A 111 -5.06 13.27 2.67
N PRO A 112 -6.18 13.20 3.40
CA PRO A 112 -6.11 13.07 4.85
C PRO A 112 -5.45 11.76 5.24
N ASP A 113 -4.88 11.72 6.43
CA ASP A 113 -4.35 10.49 7.01
C ASP A 113 -5.43 9.41 7.09
N SER A 114 -5.08 8.19 6.70
CA SER A 114 -6.00 7.05 6.68
C SER A 114 -5.22 5.75 6.64
N ASP A 115 -5.80 4.62 7.06
CA ASP A 115 -5.07 3.35 7.14
C ASP A 115 -4.49 2.85 5.80
N GLY A 116 -4.95 3.37 4.66
CA GLY A 116 -4.32 3.15 3.36
C GLY A 116 -3.02 3.95 3.11
N LEU A 117 -2.68 4.89 3.99
CA LEU A 117 -1.45 5.70 4.00
C LEU A 117 -0.67 5.42 5.30
N PRO A 118 -0.09 4.21 5.46
CA PRO A 118 0.38 3.71 6.74
C PRO A 118 1.59 4.47 7.27
N PHE A 119 1.79 4.40 8.60
CA PHE A 119 2.98 4.96 9.25
C PHE A 119 4.25 4.21 8.87
N TYR A 120 4.20 2.87 8.85
CA TYR A 120 5.28 2.03 8.37
C TYR A 120 5.26 2.01 6.83
N SER A 121 5.99 2.94 6.23
CA SER A 121 6.09 3.11 4.78
C SER A 121 7.49 3.60 4.40
N ASN A 122 7.94 3.27 3.19
CA ASN A 122 9.21 3.78 2.65
C ASN A 122 9.13 5.25 2.21
N ALA A 123 7.95 5.89 2.24
CA ALA A 123 7.75 7.24 1.71
C ALA A 123 8.62 8.35 2.34
N SER A 124 9.17 8.11 3.54
CA SER A 124 10.12 9.02 4.19
C SER A 124 11.55 8.91 3.64
N LEU A 125 11.87 7.84 2.90
CA LEU A 125 13.21 7.57 2.39
C LEU A 125 13.52 8.27 1.06
N GLY A 126 12.51 8.74 0.34
CA GLY A 126 12.68 9.46 -0.93
C GLY A 126 11.39 9.58 -1.74
N GLY A 127 11.34 10.55 -2.66
CA GLY A 127 10.14 10.83 -3.47
C GLY A 127 9.77 9.76 -4.52
N GLU A 128 10.58 8.72 -4.65
CA GLU A 128 10.32 7.52 -5.46
C GLU A 128 9.49 6.47 -4.70
N TRP A 129 9.40 6.59 -3.38
CA TRP A 129 8.68 5.65 -2.51
C TRP A 129 7.32 6.21 -2.11
N GLU A 130 6.31 5.37 -2.24
CA GLU A 130 4.95 5.84 -2.23
C GLU A 130 4.26 5.66 -0.88
N ARG A 131 3.53 6.69 -0.43
CA ARG A 131 2.93 6.78 0.92
C ARG A 131 1.85 5.72 1.20
N TRP A 132 1.34 5.05 0.17
CA TRP A 132 0.31 4.02 0.31
C TRP A 132 0.86 2.61 0.53
N SER A 133 2.15 2.41 0.30
CA SER A 133 2.79 1.11 0.49
C SER A 133 3.05 0.88 1.98
N PHE A 134 2.69 -0.32 2.47
CA PHE A 134 3.04 -0.75 3.82
C PHE A 134 4.37 -1.50 3.79
N ARG A 135 5.33 -1.07 4.62
CA ARG A 135 6.64 -1.70 4.75
C ARG A 135 6.54 -2.98 5.59
N ALA A 136 6.09 -4.07 4.97
CA ALA A 136 5.89 -5.34 5.65
C ALA A 136 7.17 -6.05 6.10
N GLN A 137 8.34 -5.57 5.69
CA GLN A 137 9.64 -5.99 6.25
C GLN A 137 9.68 -5.91 7.78
N PHE A 138 8.97 -4.97 8.41
CA PHE A 138 8.87 -4.85 9.87
C PHE A 138 8.18 -6.04 10.55
N LEU A 139 7.43 -6.87 9.81
CA LEU A 139 6.84 -8.09 10.36
C LEU A 139 7.90 -9.13 10.76
N ARG A 140 9.15 -9.03 10.25
CA ARG A 140 10.26 -9.88 10.70
C ARG A 140 10.57 -9.71 12.18
N ASP A 141 10.38 -8.51 12.72
CA ASP A 141 10.56 -8.24 14.16
C ASP A 141 9.40 -8.83 15.00
N CYS A 142 8.35 -9.32 14.33
CA CYS A 142 7.10 -9.79 14.93
C CYS A 142 6.87 -11.30 14.74
N GLU A 143 7.85 -12.04 14.19
CA GLU A 143 7.69 -13.47 13.86
C GLU A 143 7.27 -14.32 15.07
N ASP A 144 7.84 -14.03 16.24
CA ASP A 144 7.50 -14.65 17.53
C ASP A 144 6.05 -14.39 17.98
N ALA A 145 5.47 -13.26 17.59
CA ALA A 145 4.10 -12.89 17.92
C ALA A 145 3.09 -13.44 16.90
N LEU A 146 3.45 -13.42 15.60
CA LEU A 146 2.60 -13.84 14.49
C LEU A 146 2.48 -15.38 14.41
N GLY A 147 3.56 -16.08 14.73
CA GLY A 147 3.72 -17.49 14.42
C GLY A 147 3.96 -17.73 12.92
N GLU A 148 4.60 -18.86 12.61
CA GLU A 148 5.09 -19.24 11.27
C GLU A 148 4.03 -19.03 10.18
N ARG A 149 2.83 -19.59 10.37
CA ARG A 149 1.77 -19.51 9.35
C ARG A 149 1.37 -18.06 8.98
N LEU A 150 1.11 -17.21 9.97
CA LEU A 150 0.61 -15.85 9.70
C LEU A 150 1.74 -14.96 9.16
N PHE A 151 2.97 -15.25 9.57
CA PHE A 151 4.17 -14.62 9.05
C PHE A 151 4.45 -15.00 7.59
N ASP A 152 4.38 -16.28 7.24
CA ASP A 152 4.62 -16.75 5.85
C ASP A 152 3.59 -16.19 4.87
N GLU A 153 2.34 -16.09 5.29
CA GLU A 153 1.28 -15.48 4.48
C GLU A 153 1.59 -14.01 4.13
N ALA A 154 2.42 -13.29 4.89
CA ALA A 154 2.83 -11.92 4.56
C ALA A 154 3.55 -11.81 3.20
N TRP A 155 4.14 -12.90 2.73
CA TRP A 155 4.91 -12.97 1.49
C TRP A 155 4.05 -13.35 0.27
N LEU A 156 2.74 -13.55 0.46
CA LEU A 156 1.82 -13.98 -0.58
C LEU A 156 0.96 -12.82 -1.10
N ASN A 157 0.64 -12.87 -2.39
CA ASN A 157 -0.38 -11.99 -2.95
C ASN A 157 -1.76 -12.38 -2.41
N HIS A 158 -2.63 -11.39 -2.20
CA HIS A 158 -3.99 -11.63 -1.71
C HIS A 158 -5.02 -10.97 -2.63
N LEU A 159 -6.04 -11.73 -3.01
CA LEU A 159 -7.28 -11.16 -3.54
C LEU A 159 -8.05 -10.42 -2.43
N PRO A 160 -9.02 -9.54 -2.76
CA PRO A 160 -9.67 -8.69 -1.76
C PRO A 160 -10.25 -9.44 -0.55
N ASP A 161 -10.96 -10.56 -0.77
CA ASP A 161 -11.56 -11.34 0.33
C ASP A 161 -10.50 -12.04 1.18
N GLN A 162 -9.42 -12.52 0.55
CA GLN A 162 -8.28 -13.12 1.23
C GLN A 162 -7.56 -12.07 2.08
N LEU A 163 -7.36 -10.87 1.54
CA LEU A 163 -6.75 -9.75 2.25
C LEU A 163 -7.61 -9.33 3.45
N ALA A 164 -8.93 -9.32 3.30
CA ALA A 164 -9.86 -9.03 4.39
C ALA A 164 -9.74 -10.07 5.50
N ASP A 165 -9.65 -11.36 5.15
CA ASP A 165 -9.46 -12.45 6.11
C ASP A 165 -8.11 -12.37 6.82
N TYR A 166 -7.04 -12.17 6.06
CA TYR A 166 -5.70 -12.00 6.59
C TYR A 166 -5.62 -10.80 7.54
N GLY A 167 -6.18 -9.66 7.16
CA GLY A 167 -6.26 -8.46 8.00
C GLY A 167 -7.01 -8.69 9.32
N ARG A 168 -8.11 -9.46 9.31
CA ARG A 168 -8.82 -9.83 10.56
C ARG A 168 -7.98 -10.74 11.45
N ARG A 169 -7.28 -11.72 10.87
CA ARG A 169 -6.39 -12.62 11.62
C ARG A 169 -5.20 -11.88 12.22
N LEU A 170 -4.60 -10.95 11.48
CA LEU A 170 -3.57 -10.03 12.00
C LEU A 170 -4.11 -9.18 13.16
N MET A 171 -5.30 -8.59 13.03
CA MET A 171 -5.88 -7.77 14.11
C MET A 171 -6.15 -8.60 15.38
N ASN A 172 -6.65 -9.83 15.23
CA ASN A 172 -6.87 -10.73 16.36
C ASN A 172 -5.55 -11.13 17.02
N CYS A 173 -4.51 -11.41 16.24
CA CYS A 173 -3.16 -11.69 16.74
C CYS A 173 -2.60 -10.48 17.52
N ALA A 174 -2.66 -9.28 16.93
CA ALA A 174 -2.21 -8.05 17.57
C ALA A 174 -2.94 -7.81 18.90
N SER A 175 -4.27 -7.99 18.91
CA SER A 175 -5.10 -7.79 20.10
C SER A 175 -4.71 -8.75 21.23
N SER A 176 -4.66 -10.06 20.94
CA SER A 176 -4.26 -11.08 21.94
C SER A 176 -2.84 -10.87 22.46
N TYR A 177 -1.90 -10.54 21.56
CA TYR A 177 -0.51 -10.26 21.95
C TYR A 177 -0.41 -9.01 22.84
N ALA A 178 -1.14 -7.95 22.49
CA ALA A 178 -1.14 -6.70 23.24
C ALA A 178 -1.82 -6.83 24.62
N GLU A 179 -2.89 -7.61 24.73
CA GLU A 179 -3.53 -7.94 26.01
C GLU A 179 -2.57 -8.69 26.93
N THR A 180 -1.90 -9.73 26.41
CA THR A 180 -0.95 -10.55 27.16
C THR A 180 0.20 -9.72 27.75
N HIS A 181 0.62 -8.66 27.06
CA HIS A 181 1.75 -7.81 27.46
C HIS A 181 1.31 -6.47 28.08
N GLY A 182 0.01 -6.21 28.25
CA GLY A 182 -0.49 -4.96 28.82
C GLY A 182 -0.27 -3.71 27.96
N VAL A 183 -0.17 -3.87 26.64
CA VAL A 183 0.13 -2.79 25.67
C VAL A 183 -1.02 -2.48 24.70
N ALA A 184 -2.25 -2.88 25.03
CA ALA A 184 -3.43 -2.70 24.16
C ALA A 184 -3.69 -1.25 23.70
N HIS A 185 -3.17 -0.25 24.41
CA HIS A 185 -3.29 1.17 24.04
C HIS A 185 -2.68 1.49 22.66
N VAL A 186 -1.73 0.68 22.15
CA VAL A 186 -1.09 0.92 20.85
C VAL A 186 -1.91 0.45 19.65
N LEU A 187 -2.94 -0.38 19.84
CA LEU A 187 -3.65 -1.03 18.72
C LEU A 187 -4.37 -0.06 17.79
N ASN A 188 -4.70 1.14 18.27
CA ASN A 188 -5.38 2.18 17.49
C ASN A 188 -4.51 3.43 17.28
N MET A 189 -3.24 3.38 17.69
CA MET A 189 -2.31 4.48 17.44
C MET A 189 -1.98 4.56 15.95
N ARG A 190 -1.88 5.78 15.45
CA ARG A 190 -1.52 6.08 14.05
C ARG A 190 -0.01 5.96 13.86
N ALA A 191 0.74 6.60 14.76
CA ALA A 191 2.18 6.71 14.76
C ALA A 191 2.74 6.16 16.07
N TYR A 192 3.97 5.63 16.02
CA TYR A 192 4.63 5.05 17.18
C TYR A 192 6.12 5.46 17.25
N PRO A 193 6.59 5.94 18.42
CA PRO A 193 5.79 6.33 19.58
C PRO A 193 4.89 7.52 19.21
N ALA A 194 3.80 7.76 19.95
CA ALA A 194 3.06 9.00 19.74
C ALA A 194 3.94 10.20 20.11
N ASP A 195 3.71 11.33 19.45
CA ASP A 195 4.43 12.61 19.62
C ASP A 195 4.44 13.16 21.08
N ASN A 196 3.77 12.47 22.02
CA ASN A 196 3.56 12.88 23.41
C ASN A 196 3.95 11.82 24.47
N GLN A 197 4.69 10.76 24.15
CA GLN A 197 5.14 9.79 25.15
C GLN A 197 6.60 9.99 25.58
N GLU A 198 6.82 10.11 26.90
CA GLU A 198 8.13 9.98 27.58
C GLU A 198 8.79 8.60 27.37
N LEU A 199 8.06 7.67 26.75
CA LEU A 199 8.54 6.34 26.41
C LEU A 199 9.31 6.42 25.10
N GLY A 200 10.64 6.37 25.19
CA GLY A 200 11.48 6.15 24.02
C GLY A 200 11.07 4.85 23.31
N PRO A 201 11.14 4.80 21.97
CA PRO A 201 10.83 3.58 21.24
C PRO A 201 11.80 2.48 21.67
N VAL A 202 11.29 1.46 22.35
CA VAL A 202 12.00 0.20 22.49
C VAL A 202 11.67 -0.61 21.25
N GLU A 203 12.51 -0.47 20.21
CA GLU A 203 12.46 -1.34 19.04
C GLU A 203 12.48 -2.81 19.50
N GLY A 204 11.64 -3.64 18.87
CA GLY A 204 11.46 -5.03 19.26
C GLY A 204 10.72 -5.26 20.59
N GLY A 205 10.29 -4.21 21.31
CA GLY A 205 9.46 -4.35 22.51
C GLY A 205 8.01 -4.75 22.19
N PRO A 206 7.23 -5.26 23.17
CA PRO A 206 5.86 -5.72 22.92
C PRO A 206 4.93 -4.66 22.32
N ALA A 207 5.04 -3.42 22.78
CA ALA A 207 4.26 -2.30 22.26
C ALA A 207 4.58 -2.01 20.78
N TYR A 208 5.86 -2.06 20.40
CA TYR A 208 6.31 -1.87 19.02
C TYR A 208 5.77 -2.97 18.10
N LYS A 209 5.92 -4.24 18.50
CA LYS A 209 5.41 -5.39 17.73
C LYS A 209 3.88 -5.34 17.58
N ALA A 210 3.15 -5.10 18.66
CA ALA A 210 1.70 -4.95 18.63
C ALA A 210 1.25 -3.82 17.68
N HIS A 211 1.94 -2.69 17.68
CA HIS A 211 1.64 -1.57 16.79
C HIS A 211 1.92 -1.90 15.32
N ILE A 212 3.01 -2.59 15.00
CA ILE A 212 3.31 -3.06 13.63
C ILE A 212 2.20 -3.97 13.13
N ILE A 213 1.86 -5.01 13.89
CA ILE A 213 0.86 -6.01 13.46
C ILE A 213 -0.52 -5.35 13.32
N ALA A 214 -0.91 -4.47 14.26
CA ALA A 214 -2.16 -3.73 14.16
C ALA A 214 -2.18 -2.77 12.94
N SER A 215 -1.05 -2.11 12.63
CA SER A 215 -0.93 -1.25 11.46
C SER A 215 -1.06 -2.04 10.16
N ALA A 216 -0.41 -3.20 10.06
CA ALA A 216 -0.54 -4.13 8.94
C ALA A 216 -1.99 -4.58 8.76
N ALA A 217 -2.66 -4.94 9.85
CA ALA A 217 -4.06 -5.36 9.86
C ALA A 217 -4.99 -4.24 9.36
N ARG A 218 -4.84 -3.01 9.87
CA ARG A 218 -5.66 -1.87 9.46
C ARG A 218 -5.45 -1.53 7.99
N TRP A 219 -4.22 -1.59 7.49
CA TRP A 219 -3.91 -1.39 6.08
C TRP A 219 -4.62 -2.44 5.19
N ALA A 220 -4.52 -3.72 5.55
CA ALA A 220 -5.17 -4.81 4.83
C ALA A 220 -6.69 -4.65 4.81
N LEU A 221 -7.29 -4.32 5.95
CA LEU A 221 -8.74 -4.09 6.08
C LEU A 221 -9.20 -2.85 5.30
N PHE A 222 -8.39 -1.79 5.28
CA PHE A 222 -8.71 -0.56 4.57
C PHE A 222 -8.81 -0.77 3.05
N TRP A 223 -7.85 -1.49 2.47
CA TRP A 223 -7.81 -1.73 1.02
C TRP A 223 -8.80 -2.80 0.58
N SER A 224 -8.93 -3.89 1.34
CA SER A 224 -9.93 -4.93 1.05
C SER A 224 -11.36 -4.40 1.11
N ALA A 225 -11.70 -3.52 2.06
CA ALA A 225 -13.01 -2.88 2.13
C ALA A 225 -13.33 -2.00 0.90
N ARG A 226 -12.32 -1.61 0.13
CA ARG A 226 -12.47 -0.86 -1.14
C ARG A 226 -12.47 -1.77 -2.37
N GLY A 227 -12.33 -3.09 -2.18
CA GLY A 227 -12.27 -4.11 -3.22
C GLY A 227 -10.87 -4.32 -3.79
N HIS A 228 -9.82 -3.84 -3.11
CA HIS A 228 -8.43 -4.01 -3.54
C HIS A 228 -7.80 -5.23 -2.88
N GLY A 229 -6.99 -5.95 -3.65
CA GLY A 229 -6.10 -6.98 -3.14
C GLY A 229 -4.78 -6.39 -2.69
N MET A 230 -3.80 -7.27 -2.44
CA MET A 230 -2.45 -6.92 -2.06
C MET A 230 -1.45 -7.64 -2.96
N HIS A 231 -0.47 -6.89 -3.42
CA HIS A 231 0.75 -7.38 -4.03
C HIS A 231 1.89 -7.33 -3.01
N ALA A 232 2.52 -8.48 -2.77
CA ALA A 232 3.75 -8.57 -1.97
C ALA A 232 4.98 -8.41 -2.88
N ASP A 233 5.80 -7.40 -2.61
CA ASP A 233 6.98 -7.02 -3.40
C ASP A 233 8.24 -7.10 -2.53
N TYR A 234 9.28 -7.85 -2.93
CA TYR A 234 10.48 -8.13 -2.11
C TYR A 234 11.71 -8.54 -2.90
#